data_AF-A0A0E9LYS7-F1
#
_entry.id   AF-A0A0E9LYS7-F1
#
_cell.length_a   1.000
_cell.length_b   1.000
_cell.length_c   1.000
_cell.angle_alpha   90.00
_cell.angle_beta   90.00
_cell.angle_gamma   90.00
#
_symmetry.space_group_name_H-M   'P 1'
#
loop_
_entity.id
_entity.type
_entity.pdbx_description
1 polymer ?
#
loop_
_entity_poly.entity_id
_entity_poly.type
_entity_poly.pdbx_seq_one_letter_code
_entity_poly.pdbx_strand_id
1 'polypeptide(L)' 'MQDKKGNVIKSPDLNKMQAVVIDARTTIYINAEADAEEARSRYMARKNEGKKP' A
#
# COMPACT_ATOMS: atom_id res chain seq x y z
N MET A 1 -11.96 31.89 -21.56
CA MET A 1 -12.02 31.14 -20.29
C MET A 1 -11.36 29.81 -20.57
N GLN A 2 -10.30 29.44 -19.85
CA GLN A 2 -9.62 28.15 -20.03
C GLN A 2 -10.07 27.22 -18.91
N ASP A 3 -11.05 26.39 -19.22
CA ASP A 3 -11.54 25.32 -18.35
C ASP A 3 -10.46 24.25 -18.22
N LYS A 4 -9.55 24.44 -17.26
CA LYS A 4 -8.64 23.40 -16.80
C LYS A 4 -9.50 22.33 -16.12
N LYS A 5 -9.98 21.37 -16.91
CA LYS A 5 -10.57 20.12 -16.43
C LYS A 5 -9.47 19.40 -15.66
N GLY A 6 -9.37 19.67 -14.36
CA GLY A 6 -8.43 19.01 -13.48
C GLY A 6 -8.59 17.51 -13.67
N ASN A 7 -7.51 16.83 -14.05
CA ASN A 7 -7.52 15.38 -14.19
C ASN A 7 -7.98 14.84 -12.83
N VAL A 8 -9.18 14.25 -12.77
CA VAL A 8 -9.69 13.66 -11.54
C VAL A 8 -8.83 12.44 -11.27
N ILE A 9 -7.72 12.63 -10.58
CA ILE A 9 -6.92 11.54 -10.04
C ILE A 9 -7.82 10.94 -8.95
N LYS A 10 -8.58 9.92 -9.32
CA LYS A 10 -9.33 9.11 -8.36
C LYS A 10 -8.29 8.46 -7.47
N SER A 11 -8.06 9.04 -6.30
CA SER A 11 -7.28 8.38 -5.26
C SER A 11 -7.91 7.02 -5.02
N PRO A 12 -7.12 5.94 -5.00
CA PRO A 12 -7.65 4.59 -4.77
C PRO A 12 -8.43 4.58 -3.45
N ASP A 13 -9.67 4.10 -3.49
CA ASP A 13 -10.54 3.99 -2.32
C ASP A 13 -9.90 3.08 -1.28
N LEU A 14 -9.43 3.66 -0.17
CA LEU A 14 -8.87 2.91 0.96
C LEU A 14 -9.87 1.93 1.59
N ASN A 15 -11.18 2.19 1.44
CA ASN A 15 -12.25 1.28 1.88
C ASN A 15 -12.28 -0.05 1.12
N LYS A 16 -11.70 -0.11 -0.08
CA LYS A 16 -11.60 -1.35 -0.87
C LYS A 16 -10.29 -2.10 -0.61
N MET A 17 -9.49 -1.59 0.34
CA MET A 17 -8.19 -2.14 0.69
C MET A 17 -8.22 -2.71 2.10
N GLN A 18 -7.46 -3.79 2.30
CA GLN A 18 -7.23 -4.39 3.59
C GLN A 18 -6.02 -3.74 4.26
N ALA A 19 -6.23 -3.16 5.44
CA ALA A 19 -5.16 -2.65 6.28
C ALA A 19 -4.50 -3.82 7.03
N VAL A 20 -3.25 -4.12 6.67
CA VAL A 20 -2.45 -5.16 7.32
C VAL A 20 -1.40 -4.49 8.18
N VAL A 21 -1.54 -4.66 9.48
CA VAL A 21 -0.56 -4.19 10.46
C VAL A 21 0.61 -5.17 10.46
N ILE A 22 1.81 -4.67 10.15
CA ILE A 22 3.07 -5.43 10.16
C ILE A 22 3.78 -5.29 11.50
N ASP A 23 3.80 -4.07 12.04
CA ASP A 23 4.38 -3.71 13.33
C ASP A 23 3.61 -2.51 13.91
N ALA A 24 3.85 -2.14 15.17
CA ALA A 24 3.20 -1.01 15.83
C ALA A 24 3.34 0.33 15.05
N ARG A 25 4.37 0.46 14.21
CA ARG A 25 4.60 1.66 13.38
C ARG A 25 4.36 1.46 11.88
N THR A 26 3.98 0.26 11.45
CA THR A 26 3.89 -0.05 10.02
C THR A 26 2.59 -0.75 9.70
N THR A 27 1.73 -0.04 8.97
CA THR A 27 0.51 -0.58 8.38
C THR A 27 0.62 -0.44 6.86
N ILE A 28 0.40 -1.54 6.15
CA ILE A 28 0.35 -1.56 4.70
C ILE A 28 -1.09 -1.79 4.24
N TYR A 29 -1.46 -1.21 3.10
CA TYR A 29 -2.77 -1.41 2.50
C TYR A 29 -2.61 -2.30 1.28
N ILE A 30 -3.29 -3.44 1.28
CA ILE A 30 -3.33 -4.38 0.15
C ILE A 30 -4.74 -4.49 -0.39
N ASN A 31 -4.94 -5.09 -1.55
CA ASN A 31 -6.29 -5.38 -2.04
C ASN A 31 -7.01 -6.31 -1.07
N ALA A 32 -8.33 -6.15 -0.92
CA ALA A 32 -9.13 -6.99 -0.03
C ALA A 32 -9.08 -8.50 -0.37
N GLU A 33 -8.77 -8.84 -1.62
CA GLU A 33 -8.61 -10.23 -2.09
C GLU A 33 -7.19 -10.78 -1.90
N ALA A 34 -6.25 -9.94 -1.46
CA ALA A 34 -4.86 -10.34 -1.29
C ALA A 34 -4.58 -10.88 0.13
N ASP A 35 -3.65 -11.82 0.21
CA ASP A 35 -3.30 -12.47 1.47
C ASP A 35 -2.46 -11.56 2.38
N ALA A 36 -2.86 -11.45 3.65
CA ALA A 36 -2.19 -10.61 4.62
C ALA A 36 -0.78 -11.12 4.95
N GLU A 37 -0.57 -12.44 5.05
CA GLU A 37 0.71 -13.04 5.39
C GLU A 37 1.72 -12.90 4.26
N GLU A 38 1.29 -13.13 3.02
CA GLU A 38 2.15 -12.90 1.85
C GLU A 38 2.61 -11.44 1.78
N ALA A 39 1.69 -10.50 2.02
CA ALA A 39 2.00 -9.07 2.05
C ALA A 39 3.00 -8.71 3.17
N ARG A 40 2.87 -9.34 4.35
CA ARG A 40 3.85 -9.18 5.44
C ARG A 40 5.22 -9.68 5.03
N SER A 41 5.28 -10.90 4.49
CA SER A 41 6.52 -11.55 4.06
C SER A 41 7.23 -10.72 2.99
N ARG A 42 6.49 -10.23 1.99
CA ARG A 42 7.01 -9.38 0.92
C ARG A 42 7.56 -8.05 1.44
N TYR A 43 6.87 -7.41 2.39
CA TYR A 43 7.33 -6.17 3.01
C TYR A 43 8.62 -6.40 3.80
N MET A 44 8.68 -7.48 4.58
CA MET A 44 9.86 -7.90 5.34
C MET A 44 11.06 -8.20 4.43
N ALA A 45 10.85 -8.94 3.34
CA ALA A 45 11.88 -9.25 2.36
C ALA A 45 12.48 -7.97 1.74
N ARG A 46 11.63 -7.02 1.30
CA ARG A 46 12.08 -5.72 0.78
C ARG A 46 12.81 -4.88 1.82
N LYS A 47 12.35 -4.88 3.08
CA LYS A 47 13.00 -4.14 4.17
C LYS A 47 14.42 -4.67 4.42
N ASN A 48 14.64 -5.97 4.23
CA ASN A 48 15.95 -6.59 4.39
C ASN A 48 16.87 -6.35 3.17
N GLU A 49 16.34 -6.27 1.94
CA GLU A 49 17.12 -5.89 0.75
C GLU A 49 17.73 -4.48 0.84
N GLY A 50 17.07 -3.56 1.56
CA GLY A 50 17.61 -2.22 1.82
C GLY A 50 18.81 -2.19 2.77
N LYS A 51 19.04 -3.28 3.54
CA LYS A 51 20.29 -3.49 4.29
C LYS A 51 21.27 -4.25 3.40
N LYS A 52 21.85 -3.55 2.42
CA LYS A 52 23.09 -4.03 1.81
C LYS A 52 24.18 -3.99 2.90
N PRO A 53 24.99 -5.06 3.08
CA PRO A 53 26.09 -5.08 4.03
C PRO A 53 27.12 -3.99 3.76
#